data_AF-A0A4E0RY51-F1
#
_entry.id   AF-A0A4E0RY51-F1
#
_cell.length_a   1.000
_cell.length_b   1.000
_cell.length_c   1.000
_cell.angle_alpha   90.00
_cell.angle_beta   90.00
_cell.angle_gamma   90.00
#
_symmetry.space_group_name_H-M   'P 1'
#
loop_
_entity.id
_entity.type
_entity.pdbx_description
1 polymer ?
#
loop_
_entity_poly.entity_id
_entity_poly.type
_entity_poly.pdbx_seq_one_letter_code
_entity_poly.pdbx_strand_id
1 'polypeptide(L)'
;MKSNPDVLTYPPPEYVLLIVVSYYLGLLPFLSIPYDCFELPLVSVLRTKHFMKRAKIDTWFGRTFLSVLDYFMMSPGLFRQLRLRGIPVFIWVVNTDCEYQTAFIMGADGVMTDYPTRLRAFLDAHPDLPKAL
;
A
#
# COMPACT_ATOMS: atom_id res chain seq x y z
N MET A 1 22.79 1.43 -11.26
CA MET A 1 22.05 2.24 -12.27
C MET A 1 21.72 3.57 -11.60
N LYS A 2 22.25 4.69 -12.10
CA LYS A 2 21.79 6.02 -11.65
C LYS A 2 20.45 6.26 -12.35
N SER A 3 19.34 6.14 -11.62
CA SER A 3 18.04 6.52 -12.15
C SER A 3 17.98 8.04 -12.32
N ASN A 4 17.17 8.49 -13.27
CA ASN A 4 16.91 9.90 -13.50
C ASN A 4 16.39 10.54 -12.20
N PRO A 5 17.02 11.61 -11.66
CA PRO A 5 16.63 12.19 -10.38
C PRO A 5 15.22 12.80 -10.38
N ASP A 6 14.64 13.05 -11.55
CA ASP A 6 13.30 13.64 -11.69
C ASP A 6 12.14 12.63 -11.67
N VAL A 7 12.42 11.33 -11.55
CA VAL A 7 11.40 10.28 -11.59
C VAL A 7 11.23 9.66 -10.22
N LEU A 8 10.01 9.70 -9.69
CA LEU A 8 9.63 9.03 -8.45
C LEU A 8 9.99 7.54 -8.53
N THR A 9 10.79 7.08 -7.56
CA THR A 9 11.24 5.69 -7.52
C THR A 9 10.36 4.85 -6.60
N TYR A 10 10.00 3.66 -7.10
CA TYR A 10 9.19 2.69 -6.36
C TYR A 10 10.07 1.51 -5.92
N PRO A 11 9.93 1.04 -4.67
CA PRO A 11 10.67 -0.11 -4.19
C PRO A 11 10.17 -1.39 -4.89
N PRO A 12 11.08 -2.31 -5.26
CA PRO A 12 10.66 -3.63 -5.69
C PRO A 12 9.98 -4.36 -4.52
N PRO A 13 9.09 -5.34 -4.79
CA PRO A 13 8.29 -6.00 -3.75
C PRO A 13 9.13 -6.71 -2.68
N GLU A 14 10.32 -7.19 -3.03
CA GLU A 14 11.29 -7.76 -2.08
C GLU A 14 11.81 -6.73 -1.06
N TYR A 15 11.99 -5.47 -1.49
CA TYR A 15 12.40 -4.39 -0.61
C TYR A 15 11.23 -3.90 0.27
N VAL A 16 10.01 -3.93 -0.26
CA VAL A 16 8.78 -3.70 0.52
C VAL A 16 8.69 -4.69 1.68
N LEU A 17 8.91 -5.98 1.41
CA LEU A 17 8.95 -7.01 2.46
C LEU A 17 10.05 -6.72 3.49
N LEU A 18 11.24 -6.33 3.04
CA LEU A 18 12.35 -5.98 3.93
C LEU A 18 12.00 -4.80 4.84
N ILE A 19 11.37 -3.75 4.30
CA ILE A 19 10.88 -2.60 5.07
C ILE A 19 9.90 -3.07 6.16
N VAL A 20 8.95 -3.93 5.80
CA VAL A 20 7.93 -4.44 6.73
C VAL A 20 8.60 -5.25 7.84
N VAL A 21 9.47 -6.20 7.50
CA VAL A 21 10.23 -6.99 8.48
C VAL A 21 11.06 -6.08 9.39
N SER A 22 11.73 -5.07 8.82
CA SER A 22 12.54 -4.12 9.57
C SER A 22 11.72 -3.23 10.50
N TYR A 23 10.48 -2.89 10.11
CA TYR A 23 9.52 -2.22 10.98
C TYR A 23 9.16 -3.07 12.20
N TYR A 24 8.83 -4.35 11.99
CA TYR A 24 8.51 -5.26 13.10
C TYR A 24 9.72 -5.58 13.98
N LEU A 25 10.93 -5.58 13.42
CA LEU A 25 12.17 -5.71 14.19
C LEU A 25 12.59 -4.41 14.89
N GLY A 26 11.93 -3.28 14.62
CA GLY A 26 12.31 -1.96 15.14
C GLY A 26 13.60 -1.39 14.55
N LEU A 27 14.12 -2.00 13.47
CA LEU A 27 15.34 -1.60 12.76
C LEU A 27 15.09 -0.57 11.66
N LEU A 28 13.82 -0.27 11.37
CA LEU A 28 13.43 0.70 10.37
C LEU A 28 14.20 2.04 10.47
N PRO A 29 14.44 2.67 11.65
CA PRO A 29 15.15 3.97 11.71
C PRO A 29 16.62 3.91 11.29
N PHE A 30 17.23 2.73 11.27
CA PHE A 30 18.61 2.55 10.85
C PHE A 30 18.75 2.27 9.35
N LEU A 31 17.65 1.97 8.67
CA LEU A 31 17.61 1.73 7.23
C LEU A 31 17.37 3.04 6.47
N SER A 32 18.33 3.41 5.63
CA SER A 32 18.15 4.45 4.62
C SER A 32 17.29 3.87 3.50
N ILE A 33 16.11 4.45 3.30
CA ILE A 33 15.19 4.08 2.22
C ILE A 33 15.50 5.00 1.04
N PRO A 34 16.07 4.50 -0.07
CA PRO A 34 16.44 5.32 -1.22
C PRO A 34 15.26 5.55 -2.18
N TYR A 35 14.02 5.34 -1.72
CA TYR A 35 12.82 5.38 -2.55
C TYR A 35 11.91 6.53 -2.13
N ASP A 36 11.31 7.17 -3.13
CA ASP A 36 10.51 8.39 -2.94
C ASP A 36 9.05 8.10 -2.62
N CYS A 37 8.53 6.95 -3.05
CA CYS A 37 7.11 6.57 -2.89
C CYS A 37 6.97 5.12 -2.46
N PHE A 38 5.95 4.84 -1.65
CA PHE A 38 5.65 3.48 -1.21
C PHE A 38 4.31 3.01 -1.75
N GLU A 39 4.29 1.88 -2.44
CA GLU A 39 3.11 1.35 -3.10
C GLU A 39 2.69 0.02 -2.46
N LEU A 40 1.41 -0.10 -2.10
CA LEU A 40 0.87 -1.31 -1.50
C LEU A 40 -0.41 -1.80 -2.15
N PRO A 41 -0.51 -3.12 -2.41
CA PRO A 41 -1.76 -3.70 -2.88
C PRO A 41 -2.82 -3.76 -1.77
N LEU A 42 -4.10 -3.51 -2.08
CA LEU A 42 -5.17 -3.49 -1.09
C LEU A 42 -5.53 -4.93 -0.63
N VAL A 43 -5.42 -5.26 0.68
CA VAL A 43 -5.74 -6.60 1.24
C VAL A 43 -7.11 -7.08 0.79
N SER A 44 -8.13 -6.21 0.77
CA SER A 44 -9.49 -6.60 0.41
C SER A 44 -9.59 -7.09 -1.04
N VAL A 45 -8.83 -6.48 -1.94
CA VAL A 45 -8.77 -6.87 -3.36
C VAL A 45 -7.89 -8.10 -3.56
N LEU A 46 -6.75 -8.21 -2.87
CA LEU A 46 -5.91 -9.42 -2.89
C LEU A 46 -6.63 -10.65 -2.37
N ARG A 47 -7.49 -10.49 -1.36
CA ARG A 47 -8.32 -11.55 -0.79
C ARG A 47 -9.45 -11.99 -1.74
N THR A 48 -9.73 -11.24 -2.80
CA THR A 48 -10.74 -11.64 -3.80
C THR A 48 -10.28 -12.90 -4.54
N LYS A 49 -11.17 -13.88 -4.65
CA LYS A 49 -10.91 -15.21 -5.26
C LYS A 49 -10.24 -15.14 -6.65
N HIS A 50 -10.46 -14.06 -7.39
CA HIS A 50 -9.88 -13.80 -8.71
C HIS A 50 -8.35 -13.65 -8.69
N PHE A 51 -7.79 -12.93 -7.70
CA PHE A 51 -6.34 -12.72 -7.62
C PHE A 51 -5.63 -14.02 -7.21
N MET A 52 -6.20 -14.72 -6.23
CA MET A 52 -5.69 -16.02 -5.75
C MET A 52 -5.67 -17.10 -6.83
N LYS A 53 -6.69 -17.13 -7.70
CA LYS A 53 -6.72 -18.04 -8.86
C LYS A 53 -5.63 -17.71 -9.88
N ARG A 54 -5.27 -16.43 -10.02
CA ARG A 54 -4.22 -15.96 -10.93
C ARG A 54 -2.81 -16.23 -10.40
N ALA A 55 -2.62 -16.15 -9.09
CA ALA A 55 -1.34 -16.46 -8.43
C ALA A 55 -1.01 -17.97 -8.36
N LYS A 56 -1.92 -18.86 -8.79
CA LYS A 56 -1.77 -20.33 -8.71
C LYS A 56 -1.41 -20.86 -7.31
N ILE A 57 -1.84 -20.16 -6.25
CA ILE A 57 -1.62 -20.59 -4.87
C ILE A 57 -2.81 -21.45 -4.46
N ASP A 58 -2.70 -22.76 -4.75
CA ASP A 58 -3.80 -23.71 -4.52
C ASP A 58 -3.78 -24.36 -3.13
N THR A 59 -2.72 -24.13 -2.36
CA THR A 59 -2.57 -24.69 -1.02
C THR A 59 -3.19 -23.79 0.05
N TRP A 60 -3.97 -24.37 0.97
CA TRP A 60 -4.57 -23.63 2.10
C TRP A 60 -3.53 -22.87 2.95
N PHE A 61 -2.35 -23.45 3.16
CA PHE A 61 -1.25 -22.78 3.86
C PHE A 61 -0.77 -21.51 3.15
N GLY A 62 -0.61 -21.54 1.82
CA GLY A 62 -0.17 -20.37 1.06
C GLY A 62 -1.19 -19.23 1.12
N ARG A 63 -2.49 -19.57 1.15
CA ARG A 63 -3.58 -18.60 1.32
C ARG A 63 -3.52 -17.91 2.67
N THR A 64 -3.32 -18.68 3.74
CA THR A 64 -3.19 -18.13 5.10
C THR A 64 -1.93 -17.28 5.22
N PHE A 65 -0.81 -17.74 4.67
CA PHE A 65 0.45 -17.01 4.71
C PHE A 65 0.38 -15.66 4.00
N LEU A 66 -0.19 -15.61 2.79
CA LEU A 66 -0.41 -14.34 2.09
C LEU A 66 -1.33 -13.41 2.88
N SER A 67 -2.42 -13.93 3.44
CA SER A 67 -3.34 -13.11 4.23
C SER A 67 -2.68 -12.53 5.48
N VAL A 68 -1.79 -13.28 6.13
CA VAL A 68 -1.01 -12.79 7.26
C VAL A 68 -0.02 -11.74 6.78
N LEU A 69 0.72 -12.01 5.71
CA LEU A 69 1.70 -11.08 5.19
C LEU A 69 1.06 -9.73 4.82
N ASP A 70 -0.05 -9.77 4.07
CA ASP A 70 -0.81 -8.58 3.69
C ASP A 70 -1.33 -7.82 4.92
N TYR A 71 -1.79 -8.53 5.96
CA TYR A 71 -2.23 -7.90 7.21
C TYR A 71 -1.08 -7.16 7.92
N PHE A 72 0.12 -7.74 7.93
CA PHE A 72 1.31 -7.10 8.48
C PHE A 72 1.78 -5.90 7.63
N MET A 73 1.65 -6.01 6.31
CA MET A 73 1.95 -4.91 5.37
C MET A 73 0.98 -3.73 5.52
N MET A 74 -0.26 -4.00 5.91
CA MET A 74 -1.30 -2.99 6.15
C MET A 74 -1.35 -2.44 7.58
N SER A 75 -0.20 -2.37 8.25
CA SER A 75 -0.14 -1.73 9.57
C SER A 75 -0.22 -0.21 9.44
N PRO A 76 -1.21 0.47 10.06
CA PRO A 76 -1.27 1.94 10.05
C PRO A 76 -0.05 2.58 10.76
N GLY A 77 0.59 1.84 11.66
CA GLY A 77 1.82 2.28 12.32
C GLY A 77 3.02 2.33 11.36
N LEU A 78 3.10 1.39 10.41
CA LEU A 78 4.10 1.41 9.35
C LEU A 78 3.94 2.66 8.49
N PHE A 79 2.71 2.96 8.06
CA PHE A 79 2.44 4.12 7.20
C PHE A 79 2.76 5.42 7.91
N ARG A 80 2.42 5.52 9.20
CA ARG A 80 2.79 6.68 10.01
C ARG A 80 4.30 6.88 10.08
N GLN A 81 5.08 5.81 10.23
CA GLN A 81 6.55 5.92 10.27
C GLN A 81 7.14 6.30 8.90
N LEU A 82 6.60 5.76 7.81
CA LEU A 82 7.01 6.14 6.45
C LEU A 82 6.68 7.61 6.17
N ARG A 83 5.48 8.06 6.54
CA ARG A 83 5.05 9.45 6.40
C ARG A 83 5.88 10.42 7.23
N LEU A 84 6.29 10.05 8.45
CA LEU A 84 7.20 10.87 9.26
C LEU A 84 8.58 11.05 8.60
N ARG A 85 8.95 10.19 7.64
CA ARG A 85 10.16 10.33 6.84
C ARG A 85 9.95 11.08 5.53
N GLY A 86 8.73 11.56 5.28
CA GLY A 86 8.37 12.21 4.03
C GLY A 86 8.14 11.26 2.86
N ILE A 87 7.95 9.96 3.13
CA ILE A 87 7.66 8.97 2.08
C ILE A 87 6.13 8.78 2.01
N PRO A 88 5.45 9.28 0.96
CA PRO A 88 4.02 9.08 0.76
C PRO A 88 3.69 7.61 0.47
N VAL A 89 2.55 7.16 0.99
CA VAL A 89 2.03 5.80 0.79
C VAL A 89 0.84 5.80 -0.16
N PHE A 90 0.94 5.05 -1.26
CA PHE A 90 -0.10 4.83 -2.25
C PHE A 90 -0.65 3.41 -2.16
N ILE A 91 -1.98 3.27 -2.16
CA ILE A 91 -2.65 1.97 -2.16
C ILE A 91 -3.30 1.69 -3.52
N TRP A 92 -3.14 0.49 -4.05
CA TRP A 92 -3.68 0.06 -5.35
C TRP A 92 -4.15 -1.40 -5.31
N VAL A 93 -4.87 -1.97 -6.26
CA VAL A 93 -5.92 -1.30 -7.02
C VAL A 93 -7.15 -1.21 -6.10
N VAL A 94 -7.77 -0.04 -6.03
CA VAL A 94 -8.94 0.24 -5.20
C VAL A 94 -10.09 0.59 -6.14
N ASN A 95 -11.21 -0.13 -6.14
CA ASN A 95 -12.24 0.03 -7.19
C ASN A 95 -13.64 0.36 -6.64
N THR A 96 -13.88 0.20 -5.35
CA THR A 96 -15.18 0.44 -4.71
C THR A 96 -15.12 1.50 -3.62
N ASP A 97 -16.27 2.10 -3.29
CA ASP A 97 -16.33 3.21 -2.31
C ASP A 97 -15.93 2.76 -0.90
N CYS A 98 -16.33 1.55 -0.51
CA CYS A 98 -15.87 0.94 0.74
C CYS A 98 -14.35 0.77 0.77
N GLU A 99 -13.74 0.38 -0.37
CA GLU A 99 -12.30 0.21 -0.47
C GLU A 99 -11.57 1.57 -0.44
N TYR A 100 -12.11 2.62 -1.06
CA TYR A 100 -11.57 3.98 -0.94
C TYR A 100 -11.55 4.41 0.52
N GLN A 101 -12.69 4.29 1.20
CA GLN A 101 -12.82 4.64 2.61
C GLN A 101 -11.82 3.85 3.47
N THR A 102 -11.71 2.54 3.22
CA THR A 102 -10.79 1.67 3.97
C THR A 102 -9.33 2.07 3.73
N ALA A 103 -8.94 2.39 2.50
CA ALA A 103 -7.58 2.83 2.18
C ALA A 103 -7.21 4.14 2.91
N PHE A 104 -8.10 5.13 2.92
CA PHE A 104 -7.85 6.38 3.62
C PHE A 104 -7.88 6.23 5.15
N ILE A 105 -8.77 5.40 5.71
CA ILE A 105 -8.80 5.09 7.15
C ILE A 105 -7.49 4.43 7.59
N MET A 106 -6.90 3.58 6.75
CA MET A 106 -5.61 2.96 7.05
C MET A 106 -4.45 3.95 7.04
N GLY A 107 -4.64 5.16 6.51
CA GLY A 107 -3.62 6.20 6.45
C GLY A 107 -2.88 6.26 5.12
N ALA A 108 -3.50 5.82 4.02
CA ALA A 108 -2.97 6.06 2.69
C ALA A 108 -2.94 7.56 2.38
N ASP A 109 -1.85 8.04 1.78
CA ASP A 109 -1.75 9.40 1.27
C ASP A 109 -2.39 9.50 -0.12
N GLY A 110 -2.45 8.40 -0.89
CA GLY A 110 -3.17 8.33 -2.15
C GLY A 110 -3.65 6.93 -2.51
N VAL A 111 -4.52 6.85 -3.51
CA VAL A 111 -5.07 5.58 -4.02
C VAL A 111 -4.99 5.52 -5.55
N MET A 112 -4.69 4.35 -6.10
CA MET A 112 -4.78 4.09 -7.54
C MET A 112 -6.00 3.22 -7.84
N THR A 113 -6.77 3.64 -8.84
CA THR A 113 -8.04 3.03 -9.24
C THR A 113 -8.17 2.98 -10.76
N ASP A 114 -8.88 1.97 -11.26
CA ASP A 114 -9.29 1.91 -12.66
C ASP A 114 -10.50 2.85 -12.95
N TYR A 115 -11.15 3.40 -11.91
CA TYR A 115 -12.37 4.23 -12.01
C TYR A 115 -12.17 5.64 -11.44
N PRO A 116 -11.39 6.51 -12.12
CA PRO A 116 -11.03 7.83 -11.58
C PRO A 116 -12.23 8.77 -11.38
N THR A 117 -13.28 8.67 -12.21
CA THR A 117 -14.51 9.45 -12.05
C THR A 117 -15.26 9.11 -10.77
N ARG A 118 -15.25 7.83 -10.38
CA ARG A 118 -15.89 7.36 -9.15
C ARG A 118 -15.11 7.83 -7.93
N LEU A 119 -13.78 7.72 -7.97
CA LEU A 119 -12.92 8.24 -6.90
C LEU A 119 -13.12 9.75 -6.72
N ARG A 120 -13.23 10.50 -7.82
CA ARG A 120 -13.50 11.95 -7.75
C ARG A 120 -14.82 12.25 -7.04
N ALA A 121 -15.89 11.57 -7.42
CA ALA A 121 -17.20 11.72 -6.77
C ALA A 121 -17.15 11.35 -5.28
N PHE A 122 -16.38 10.32 -4.91
CA PHE A 122 -16.18 9.93 -3.52
C PHE A 122 -15.44 10.99 -2.70
N LEU A 123 -14.35 11.56 -3.25
CA LEU A 123 -13.58 12.63 -2.61
C LEU A 123 -14.37 13.94 -2.50
N ASP A 124 -15.18 14.28 -3.50
CA ASP A 124 -16.05 15.45 -3.46
C ASP A 124 -17.15 15.29 -2.38
N ALA A 125 -17.59 14.06 -2.08
CA ALA A 125 -18.53 13.76 -1.01
C ALA A 125 -17.90 13.72 0.40
N HIS A 126 -16.58 13.56 0.52
CA HIS A 126 -15.84 13.42 1.79
C HIS A 126 -14.68 14.44 1.87
N PRO A 127 -14.98 15.75 2.06
CA PRO A 127 -13.96 16.80 2.07
C PRO A 127 -13.03 16.76 3.29
N ASP A 128 -13.38 15.97 4.31
CA ASP A 128 -12.65 15.70 5.54
C ASP A 128 -11.45 14.75 5.36
N LEU A 129 -11.43 13.97 4.28
CA LEU A 129 -10.30 13.10 3.99
C LEU A 129 -9.06 13.91 3.61
N PRO A 130 -7.86 13.46 4.04
CA PRO A 130 -6.63 14.13 3.67
C PRO A 130 -6.50 14.11 2.15
N LYS A 131 -6.57 15.30 1.55
CA LYS A 131 -6.22 15.47 0.13
C LYS A 131 -4.72 15.29 0.04
N ALA A 132 -4.28 14.31 -0.75
CA ALA A 132 -2.90 14.27 -1.21
C ALA A 132 -2.56 15.67 -1.77
N LEU A 133 -1.50 16.27 -1.27
CA LEU A 133 -1.04 17.60 -1.70
C LEU A 133 -0.68 17.62 -3.19
#